data_AF-A0A9X3S9Z6-F1
#
_entry.id   AF-A0A9X3S9Z6-F1
#
_cell.length_a   1.000
_cell.length_b   1.000
_cell.length_c   1.000
_cell.angle_alpha   90.00
_cell.angle_beta   90.00
_cell.angle_gamma   90.00
#
_symmetry.space_group_name_H-M   'P 1'
#
loop_
_entity.id
_entity.type
_entity.pdbx_description
1 polymer ?
#
loop_
_entity_poly.entity_id
_entity_poly.type
_entity_poly.pdbx_seq_one_letter_code
_entity_poly.pdbx_strand_id
1 'polypeptide(L)'
;MAARQGVLAGIIAFAVMAAPAEATIRSGEGQDRASDTINGGTSGHDILQVAAATNDTGVAAVAMRLAAAPAASGYPVGVLGTRATDGSCGTPAAVFLGSVGSGAASYAVTGGSAKTAKLTVEGTTLTLSASNDPQLGAPFDCALAGIATSVNATSFFDEIDAIVPLVAETPPAATPTPTPTPSPTPAAPAPLPVPAPTTANTPPVKVPASAKLTVSLSGAPSTIKRNKTMRLKLKIANDGSKQSSKVTISAGKVRGLSVGKVKTLGALKPAQKRTVTLMVKLTKRAKTSTSLKITVKSGKQKASSTLLLRIGKAKKLAPNPQPQEQAKKSPIVGTFWWRNVNHVDWAWDNRALYFVDGGTVFSGFPTGGLPAACTTAAASPEDEFDTRDGCLLYTYDEKTGAVTIGDKAGTFKDGKLTIDGEEYWPLALAQPGQRFTINEHKHTSFRGMCGLITGCSVTQEYLSLSPDGQFIKSRSTTTTVGDPGMGPWTAVGSYPPDQRGTYEVLAGGKIRLAFADGTVKEETFAIDTNHTTRQPDPLGEGVFIGEDNFYPDPFPDD
;
A
#
# COMPACT_ATOMS: atom_id res chain seq x y z
N MET A 1 -31.27 -39.47 2.03
CA MET A 1 -30.48 -38.27 1.72
C MET A 1 -29.01 -38.36 2.17
N ALA A 2 -28.62 -39.23 3.12
CA ALA A 2 -27.21 -39.35 3.56
C ALA A 2 -26.24 -39.97 2.52
N ALA A 3 -26.71 -40.74 1.54
CA ALA A 3 -25.84 -41.41 0.57
C ALA A 3 -25.34 -40.53 -0.60
N ARG A 4 -25.77 -39.25 -0.69
CA ARG A 4 -25.41 -38.36 -1.81
C ARG A 4 -24.36 -37.29 -1.48
N GLN A 5 -23.99 -37.11 -0.20
CA GLN A 5 -22.94 -36.16 0.19
C GLN A 5 -21.52 -36.72 0.00
N GLY A 6 -21.32 -38.04 0.03
CA GLY A 6 -19.98 -38.64 -0.03
C GLY A 6 -19.30 -38.66 -1.41
N VAL A 7 -20.03 -38.39 -2.50
CA VAL A 7 -19.48 -38.53 -3.87
C VAL A 7 -18.52 -37.39 -4.22
N LEU A 8 -18.82 -36.15 -3.80
CA LEU A 8 -17.99 -34.99 -4.15
C LEU A 8 -16.71 -34.95 -3.32
N ALA A 9 -16.81 -35.22 -2.00
CA ALA A 9 -15.66 -35.42 -1.12
C ALA A 9 -14.69 -36.50 -1.64
N GLY A 10 -15.22 -37.60 -2.18
CA GLY A 10 -14.41 -38.68 -2.77
C GLY A 10 -13.60 -38.22 -3.98
N ILE A 11 -14.20 -37.44 -4.89
CA ILE A 11 -13.54 -36.94 -6.11
C ILE A 11 -12.37 -36.00 -5.75
N ILE A 12 -12.55 -35.13 -4.74
CA ILE A 12 -11.48 -34.25 -4.28
C ILE A 12 -10.38 -35.02 -3.57
N ALA A 13 -10.72 -36.03 -2.76
CA ALA A 13 -9.72 -36.87 -2.10
C ALA A 13 -8.76 -37.49 -3.13
N PHE A 14 -9.26 -38.03 -4.26
CA PHE A 14 -8.42 -38.61 -5.32
C PHE A 14 -7.48 -37.62 -6.02
N ALA A 15 -7.80 -36.32 -6.07
CA ALA A 15 -6.92 -35.31 -6.63
C ALA A 15 -5.71 -34.96 -5.72
N VAL A 16 -5.78 -35.30 -4.42
CA VAL A 16 -4.78 -34.91 -3.40
C VAL A 16 -3.97 -36.13 -2.87
N MET A 17 -4.23 -37.35 -3.34
CA MET A 17 -3.75 -38.62 -2.75
C MET A 17 -2.26 -38.99 -2.94
N ALA A 18 -1.35 -38.03 -3.08
CA ALA A 18 0.10 -38.29 -3.09
C ALA A 18 0.91 -37.33 -2.20
N ALA A 19 0.29 -36.77 -1.16
CA ALA A 19 1.01 -35.93 -0.22
C ALA A 19 1.88 -36.80 0.72
N PRO A 20 3.15 -36.40 0.98
CA PRO A 20 3.92 -36.98 2.09
C PRO A 20 3.12 -36.82 3.40
N ALA A 21 3.34 -37.72 4.37
CA ALA A 21 2.52 -37.92 5.58
C ALA A 21 2.39 -36.72 6.55
N GLU A 22 2.74 -35.51 6.13
CA GLU A 22 2.77 -34.29 6.93
C GLU A 22 2.04 -33.09 6.30
N ALA A 23 1.43 -33.24 5.12
CA ALA A 23 0.75 -32.11 4.48
C ALA A 23 -0.54 -31.71 5.21
N THR A 24 -0.67 -30.42 5.52
CA THR A 24 -1.92 -29.86 6.06
C THR A 24 -2.93 -29.71 4.94
N ILE A 25 -3.92 -30.61 4.89
CA ILE A 25 -5.04 -30.53 3.95
C ILE A 25 -6.11 -29.61 4.53
N ARG A 26 -6.61 -28.66 3.73
CA ARG A 26 -7.80 -27.87 4.02
C ARG A 26 -8.87 -28.22 3.02
N SER A 27 -10.08 -28.51 3.48
CA SER A 27 -11.20 -28.88 2.61
C SER A 27 -12.52 -28.30 3.11
N GLY A 28 -13.49 -28.18 2.21
CA GLY A 28 -14.82 -27.67 2.54
C GLY A 28 -15.83 -27.91 1.43
N GLU A 29 -17.11 -27.89 1.80
CA GLU A 29 -18.24 -28.04 0.88
C GLU A 29 -19.33 -26.99 1.14
N GLY A 30 -20.01 -26.56 0.08
CA GLY A 30 -21.16 -25.66 0.11
C GLY A 30 -22.27 -26.19 -0.79
N GLN A 31 -23.52 -25.85 -0.46
CA GLN A 31 -24.69 -26.12 -1.30
C GLN A 31 -25.15 -24.82 -1.94
N ASP A 32 -25.79 -24.95 -3.09
CA ASP A 32 -26.35 -23.83 -3.82
C ASP A 32 -27.82 -24.10 -4.17
N ARG A 33 -28.58 -23.05 -4.48
CA ARG A 33 -30.02 -23.17 -4.66
C ARG A 33 -30.34 -23.66 -6.07
N ALA A 34 -30.86 -24.88 -6.19
CA ALA A 34 -31.31 -25.40 -7.47
C ALA A 34 -32.23 -24.42 -8.26
N SER A 35 -31.94 -24.30 -9.56
CA SER A 35 -32.74 -23.57 -10.56
C SER A 35 -32.83 -22.06 -10.35
N ASP A 36 -31.76 -21.45 -9.87
CA ASP A 36 -31.59 -20.00 -9.74
C ASP A 36 -30.69 -19.41 -10.84
N THR A 37 -30.39 -20.19 -11.88
CA THR A 37 -29.62 -19.72 -13.04
C THR A 37 -30.17 -18.41 -13.60
N ILE A 38 -29.25 -17.51 -13.90
CA ILE A 38 -29.50 -16.19 -14.50
C ILE A 38 -28.97 -16.14 -15.94
N ASN A 39 -29.22 -15.03 -16.63
CA ASN A 39 -28.66 -14.76 -17.97
C ASN A 39 -28.94 -15.86 -19.02
N GLY A 40 -30.08 -16.53 -18.92
CA GLY A 40 -30.47 -17.62 -19.82
C GLY A 40 -29.76 -18.95 -19.54
N GLY A 41 -29.23 -19.13 -18.33
CA GLY A 41 -28.61 -20.38 -17.92
C GLY A 41 -29.57 -21.57 -17.97
N THR A 42 -29.05 -22.76 -18.27
CA THR A 42 -29.80 -24.01 -18.31
C THR A 42 -29.42 -24.86 -17.08
N SER A 43 -30.06 -26.02 -16.90
CA SER A 43 -29.67 -26.98 -15.85
C SER A 43 -28.21 -27.47 -15.99
N GLY A 44 -27.59 -27.32 -17.17
CA GLY A 44 -26.15 -27.59 -17.38
C GLY A 44 -25.23 -26.47 -16.91
N HIS A 45 -25.77 -25.39 -16.36
CA HIS A 45 -25.05 -24.30 -15.70
C HIS A 45 -25.41 -24.16 -14.21
N ASP A 46 -26.57 -24.69 -13.79
CA ASP A 46 -27.14 -24.69 -12.43
C ASP A 46 -26.24 -25.47 -11.44
N ILE A 47 -25.52 -24.76 -10.58
CA ILE A 47 -24.67 -25.30 -9.52
C ILE A 47 -25.58 -25.79 -8.39
N LEU A 48 -25.34 -27.01 -7.93
CA LEU A 48 -26.04 -27.58 -6.78
C LEU A 48 -25.13 -27.71 -5.56
N GLN A 49 -23.84 -27.90 -5.81
CA GLN A 49 -22.86 -28.13 -4.76
C GLN A 49 -21.47 -27.72 -5.23
N VAL A 50 -20.72 -27.13 -4.33
CA VAL A 50 -19.30 -26.83 -4.52
C VAL A 50 -18.49 -27.54 -3.43
N ALA A 51 -17.32 -28.02 -3.81
CA ALA A 51 -16.33 -28.46 -2.85
C ALA A 51 -14.95 -27.97 -3.29
N ALA A 52 -14.07 -27.74 -2.33
CA ALA A 52 -12.72 -27.27 -2.59
C ALA A 52 -11.75 -27.91 -1.60
N ALA A 53 -10.51 -28.11 -2.06
CA ALA A 53 -9.42 -28.50 -1.17
C ALA A 53 -8.08 -27.93 -1.61
N THR A 54 -7.21 -27.71 -0.64
CA THR A 54 -5.84 -27.25 -0.80
C THR A 54 -4.92 -27.98 0.15
N ASN A 55 -3.63 -28.02 -0.15
CA ASN A 55 -2.61 -28.45 0.81
C ASN A 55 -1.38 -27.56 0.76
N ASP A 56 -0.56 -27.60 1.81
CA ASP A 56 0.69 -26.84 1.93
C ASP A 56 1.81 -27.29 0.98
N THR A 57 1.63 -28.39 0.24
CA THR A 57 2.57 -28.86 -0.79
C THR A 57 2.33 -28.26 -2.18
N GLY A 58 1.33 -27.38 -2.34
CA GLY A 58 1.05 -26.72 -3.61
C GLY A 58 0.09 -27.48 -4.52
N VAL A 59 -0.90 -28.16 -3.93
CA VAL A 59 -2.02 -28.79 -4.63
C VAL A 59 -3.31 -28.06 -4.27
N ALA A 60 -4.14 -27.78 -5.28
CA ALA A 60 -5.42 -27.12 -5.10
C ALA A 60 -6.46 -27.61 -6.12
N ALA A 61 -7.71 -27.71 -5.68
CA ALA A 61 -8.84 -28.08 -6.53
C ALA A 61 -10.15 -27.39 -6.10
N VAL A 62 -10.98 -27.06 -7.09
CA VAL A 62 -12.38 -26.60 -6.91
C VAL A 62 -13.27 -27.45 -7.80
N ALA A 63 -14.25 -28.11 -7.19
CA ALA A 63 -15.23 -28.96 -7.85
C ALA A 63 -16.64 -28.36 -7.75
N MET A 64 -17.39 -28.43 -8.86
CA MET A 64 -18.77 -27.98 -8.98
C MET A 64 -19.63 -29.14 -9.47
N ARG A 65 -20.70 -29.48 -8.74
CA ARG A 65 -21.72 -30.41 -9.21
C ARG A 65 -22.91 -29.62 -9.75
N LEU A 66 -23.24 -29.86 -11.01
CA LEU A 66 -24.33 -29.18 -11.70
C LEU A 66 -25.62 -30.02 -11.68
N ALA A 67 -26.76 -29.40 -11.99
CA ALA A 67 -28.06 -30.07 -12.03
C ALA A 67 -28.21 -31.03 -13.23
N ALA A 68 -27.43 -30.83 -14.29
CA ALA A 68 -27.36 -31.69 -15.47
C ALA A 68 -25.91 -31.82 -15.98
N ALA A 69 -25.72 -32.51 -17.11
CA ALA A 69 -24.42 -32.55 -17.78
C ALA A 69 -23.95 -31.12 -18.12
N PRO A 70 -22.68 -30.77 -17.89
CA PRO A 70 -22.18 -29.42 -18.10
C PRO A 70 -22.39 -28.96 -19.55
N ALA A 71 -23.00 -27.79 -19.70
CA ALA A 71 -23.19 -27.20 -21.02
C ALA A 71 -21.87 -26.65 -21.56
N ALA A 72 -21.56 -26.93 -22.83
CA ALA A 72 -20.30 -26.56 -23.47
C ALA A 72 -20.04 -25.05 -23.52
N SER A 73 -21.09 -24.23 -23.38
CA SER A 73 -21.03 -22.76 -23.30
C SER A 73 -20.59 -22.22 -21.93
N GLY A 74 -20.48 -23.07 -20.92
CA GLY A 74 -20.11 -22.67 -19.57
C GLY A 74 -18.60 -22.53 -19.39
N TYR A 75 -18.21 -21.52 -18.60
CA TYR A 75 -16.83 -21.29 -18.21
C TYR A 75 -16.71 -21.43 -16.68
N PRO A 76 -16.36 -22.62 -16.15
CA PRO A 76 -16.21 -22.81 -14.72
C PRO A 76 -15.13 -21.89 -14.15
N VAL A 77 -15.46 -21.20 -13.07
CA VAL A 77 -14.57 -20.34 -12.30
C VAL A 77 -14.50 -20.90 -10.87
N GLY A 78 -13.30 -21.01 -10.34
CA GLY A 78 -13.08 -21.37 -8.93
C GLY A 78 -12.11 -20.40 -8.28
N VAL A 79 -12.45 -19.87 -7.11
CA VAL A 79 -11.55 -19.00 -6.34
C VAL A 79 -11.27 -19.66 -5.01
N LEU A 80 -9.98 -19.73 -4.66
CA LEU A 80 -9.49 -20.11 -3.35
C LEU A 80 -8.87 -18.87 -2.73
N GLY A 81 -9.17 -18.57 -1.47
CA GLY A 81 -8.70 -17.33 -0.85
C GLY A 81 -8.53 -17.46 0.66
N THR A 82 -8.20 -16.32 1.26
CA THR A 82 -8.30 -16.14 2.71
C THR A 82 -9.49 -15.27 3.05
N ARG A 83 -10.21 -15.63 4.12
CA ARG A 83 -11.44 -14.98 4.53
C ARG A 83 -11.08 -13.67 5.21
N ALA A 84 -11.51 -12.57 4.60
CA ALA A 84 -11.38 -11.25 5.19
C ALA A 84 -12.39 -11.05 6.34
N THR A 85 -12.17 -10.00 7.14
CA THR A 85 -13.02 -9.68 8.29
C THR A 85 -14.46 -9.30 7.92
N ASP A 86 -14.70 -8.87 6.68
CA ASP A 86 -16.02 -8.60 6.12
C ASP A 86 -16.73 -9.88 5.62
N GLY A 87 -16.07 -11.04 5.77
CA GLY A 87 -16.57 -12.33 5.33
C GLY A 87 -16.23 -12.66 3.88
N SER A 88 -15.65 -11.73 3.11
CA SER A 88 -15.27 -11.98 1.71
C SER A 88 -14.13 -12.97 1.59
N CYS A 89 -14.04 -13.66 0.44
CA CYS A 89 -12.93 -14.55 0.13
C CYS A 89 -11.92 -13.82 -0.77
N GLY A 90 -10.75 -13.49 -0.23
CA GLY A 90 -9.82 -12.54 -0.84
C GLY A 90 -8.34 -12.94 -0.74
N THR A 91 -7.46 -11.96 -0.90
CA THR A 91 -6.01 -12.15 -1.08
C THR A 91 -5.30 -12.64 0.20
N PRO A 92 -4.33 -13.57 0.10
CA PRO A 92 -3.86 -14.24 -1.12
C PRO A 92 -4.95 -15.13 -1.70
N ALA A 93 -5.15 -15.04 -3.01
CA ALA A 93 -6.16 -15.80 -3.72
C ALA A 93 -5.57 -16.51 -4.95
N ALA A 94 -6.05 -17.72 -5.24
CA ALA A 94 -5.83 -18.44 -6.48
C ALA A 94 -7.15 -18.50 -7.26
N VAL A 95 -7.13 -18.03 -8.50
CA VAL A 95 -8.30 -18.03 -9.39
C VAL A 95 -8.07 -19.05 -10.49
N PHE A 96 -9.00 -19.98 -10.64
CA PHE A 96 -9.06 -20.99 -11.68
C PHE A 96 -10.14 -20.62 -12.68
N LEU A 97 -9.86 -20.83 -13.96
CA LEU A 97 -10.79 -20.63 -15.06
C LEU A 97 -10.69 -21.83 -16.01
N GLY A 98 -11.83 -22.37 -16.42
CA GLY A 98 -11.90 -23.41 -17.44
C GLY A 98 -12.91 -23.10 -18.54
N SER A 99 -12.85 -23.86 -19.61
CA SER A 99 -13.82 -23.84 -20.71
C SER A 99 -14.33 -25.26 -20.92
N VAL A 100 -15.64 -25.49 -20.68
CA VAL A 100 -16.23 -26.84 -20.83
C VAL A 100 -16.13 -27.31 -22.27
N GLY A 101 -16.35 -26.42 -23.25
CA GLY A 101 -16.33 -26.77 -24.67
C GLY A 101 -14.96 -27.17 -25.20
N SER A 102 -13.87 -26.57 -24.69
CA SER A 102 -12.49 -26.90 -25.14
C SER A 102 -11.73 -27.83 -24.20
N GLY A 103 -12.18 -27.99 -22.96
CA GLY A 103 -11.46 -28.73 -21.92
C GLY A 103 -10.22 -28.00 -21.37
N ALA A 104 -9.95 -26.77 -21.83
CA ALA A 104 -8.81 -25.99 -21.37
C ALA A 104 -9.06 -25.42 -19.96
N ALA A 105 -8.01 -25.29 -19.17
CA ALA A 105 -8.04 -24.55 -17.91
C ALA A 105 -6.72 -23.86 -17.59
N SER A 106 -6.82 -22.75 -16.87
CA SER A 106 -5.70 -21.99 -16.33
C SER A 106 -5.97 -21.58 -14.89
N TYR A 107 -4.93 -21.17 -14.19
CA TYR A 107 -5.05 -20.51 -12.90
C TYR A 107 -4.01 -19.42 -12.72
N ALA A 108 -4.27 -18.48 -11.82
CA ALA A 108 -3.30 -17.49 -11.38
C ALA A 108 -3.42 -17.29 -9.88
N VAL A 109 -2.29 -17.17 -9.17
CA VAL A 109 -2.26 -16.69 -7.79
C VAL A 109 -2.14 -15.16 -7.80
N THR A 110 -2.70 -14.48 -6.81
CA THR A 110 -2.66 -13.00 -6.70
C THR A 110 -1.22 -12.49 -6.83
N GLY A 111 -0.96 -11.63 -7.81
CA GLY A 111 0.40 -11.17 -8.10
C GLY A 111 1.28 -12.26 -8.73
N GLY A 112 0.70 -13.23 -9.43
CA GLY A 112 1.39 -14.24 -10.22
C GLY A 112 0.95 -14.20 -11.68
N SER A 113 1.75 -14.79 -12.56
CA SER A 113 1.37 -15.02 -13.96
C SER A 113 0.39 -16.20 -14.06
N ALA A 114 -0.42 -16.21 -15.11
CA ALA A 114 -1.29 -17.34 -15.42
C ALA A 114 -0.45 -18.61 -15.70
N LYS A 115 -0.91 -19.75 -15.20
CA LYS A 115 -0.33 -21.08 -15.32
C LYS A 115 -1.40 -22.05 -15.82
N THR A 116 -0.98 -23.20 -16.34
CA THR A 116 -1.89 -24.25 -16.81
C THR A 116 -2.55 -24.96 -15.63
N ALA A 117 -3.88 -25.10 -15.67
CA ALA A 117 -4.66 -25.95 -14.78
C ALA A 117 -5.22 -27.15 -15.56
N LYS A 118 -5.90 -28.05 -14.85
CA LYS A 118 -6.65 -29.18 -15.42
C LYS A 118 -8.14 -28.96 -15.19
N LEU A 119 -8.95 -29.07 -16.25
CA LEU A 119 -10.39 -29.24 -16.15
C LEU A 119 -10.73 -30.72 -16.37
N THR A 120 -11.46 -31.30 -15.42
CA THR A 120 -12.00 -32.66 -15.53
C THR A 120 -13.52 -32.59 -15.53
N VAL A 121 -14.18 -33.32 -16.44
CA VAL A 121 -15.64 -33.38 -16.56
C VAL A 121 -16.09 -34.83 -16.38
N GLU A 122 -16.80 -35.10 -15.28
CA GLU A 122 -17.28 -36.43 -14.92
C GLU A 122 -18.79 -36.40 -14.65
N GLY A 123 -19.58 -36.81 -15.64
CA GLY A 123 -21.04 -36.76 -15.55
C GLY A 123 -21.53 -35.32 -15.38
N THR A 124 -22.02 -35.00 -14.18
CA THR A 124 -22.51 -33.65 -13.82
C THR A 124 -21.49 -32.84 -13.01
N THR A 125 -20.26 -33.33 -12.84
CA THR A 125 -19.24 -32.69 -12.02
C THR A 125 -18.13 -32.09 -12.89
N LEU A 126 -17.80 -30.82 -12.63
CA LEU A 126 -16.63 -30.12 -13.16
C LEU A 126 -15.59 -30.01 -12.04
N THR A 127 -14.33 -30.30 -12.34
CA THR A 127 -13.22 -30.11 -11.39
C THR A 127 -12.10 -29.33 -12.05
N LEU A 128 -11.79 -28.16 -11.48
CA LEU A 128 -10.59 -27.36 -11.78
C LEU A 128 -9.50 -27.72 -10.79
N SER A 129 -8.31 -28.10 -11.25
CA SER A 129 -7.21 -28.46 -10.35
C SER A 129 -5.83 -28.08 -10.88
N ALA A 130 -4.89 -27.87 -9.95
CA ALA A 130 -3.48 -27.67 -10.23
C ALA A 130 -2.64 -28.29 -9.10
N SER A 131 -1.40 -28.66 -9.43
CA SER A 131 -0.48 -29.32 -8.52
C SER A 131 0.96 -28.89 -8.80
N ASN A 132 1.87 -29.15 -7.86
CA ASN A 132 3.30 -28.86 -7.97
C ASN A 132 3.62 -27.35 -8.09
N ASP A 133 2.80 -26.48 -7.50
CA ASP A 133 3.08 -25.05 -7.42
C ASP A 133 3.10 -24.58 -5.97
N PRO A 134 4.28 -24.22 -5.41
CA PRO A 134 4.39 -23.73 -4.04
C PRO A 134 3.47 -22.55 -3.72
N GLN A 135 3.07 -21.74 -4.71
CA GLN A 135 2.13 -20.62 -4.50
C GLN A 135 0.71 -21.08 -4.15
N LEU A 136 0.34 -22.32 -4.53
CA LEU A 136 -0.91 -22.95 -4.12
C LEU A 136 -0.85 -23.53 -2.70
N GLY A 137 0.33 -23.55 -2.07
CA GLY A 137 0.55 -23.97 -0.68
C GLY A 137 0.12 -22.94 0.37
N ALA A 138 -0.44 -21.81 -0.06
CA ALA A 138 -0.94 -20.78 0.84
C ALA A 138 -2.08 -21.33 1.73
N PRO A 139 -2.26 -20.79 2.95
CA PRO A 139 -3.26 -21.26 3.91
C PRO A 139 -4.66 -20.77 3.56
N PHE A 140 -5.17 -21.12 2.38
CA PHE A 140 -6.51 -20.77 1.93
C PHE A 140 -7.57 -21.36 2.86
N ASP A 141 -8.50 -20.54 3.36
CA ASP A 141 -9.54 -20.91 4.33
C ASP A 141 -10.97 -20.64 3.81
N CYS A 142 -11.09 -20.26 2.53
CA CYS A 142 -12.37 -20.07 1.86
C CYS A 142 -12.32 -20.39 0.37
N ALA A 143 -13.47 -20.69 -0.22
CA ALA A 143 -13.65 -20.86 -1.65
C ALA A 143 -14.96 -20.24 -2.17
N LEU A 144 -14.94 -19.87 -3.46
CA LEU A 144 -16.09 -19.45 -4.28
C LEU A 144 -16.06 -20.21 -5.60
N ALA A 145 -17.23 -20.39 -6.23
CA ALA A 145 -17.29 -20.93 -7.58
C ALA A 145 -18.50 -20.38 -8.35
N GLY A 146 -18.40 -20.40 -9.67
CA GLY A 146 -19.46 -19.97 -10.57
C GLY A 146 -19.26 -20.53 -11.98
N ILE A 147 -20.33 -20.54 -12.78
CA ILE A 147 -20.29 -20.84 -14.21
C ILE A 147 -20.49 -19.54 -14.98
N ALA A 148 -19.39 -18.98 -15.49
CA ALA A 148 -19.42 -17.74 -16.24
C ALA A 148 -20.03 -17.92 -17.64
N THR A 149 -20.66 -16.86 -18.17
CA THR A 149 -21.23 -16.84 -19.53
C THR A 149 -20.17 -16.66 -20.62
N SER A 150 -18.95 -16.33 -20.22
CA SER A 150 -17.79 -16.13 -21.09
C SER A 150 -16.52 -16.40 -20.29
N VAL A 151 -15.39 -16.58 -20.97
CA VAL A 151 -14.05 -16.63 -20.34
C VAL A 151 -13.79 -15.42 -19.43
N ASN A 152 -14.53 -14.32 -19.63
CA ASN A 152 -14.34 -13.05 -18.92
C ASN A 152 -14.87 -13.01 -17.50
N ALA A 153 -15.70 -13.97 -17.10
CA ALA A 153 -16.31 -13.98 -15.77
C ALA A 153 -16.93 -12.63 -15.35
N THR A 154 -17.38 -11.82 -16.32
CA THR A 154 -18.06 -10.53 -16.08
C THR A 154 -19.54 -10.70 -15.79
N SER A 155 -20.08 -11.86 -16.17
CA SER A 155 -21.45 -12.28 -15.95
C SER A 155 -21.47 -13.78 -15.85
N PHE A 156 -22.39 -14.29 -15.05
CA PHE A 156 -22.51 -15.70 -14.77
C PHE A 156 -23.85 -16.23 -15.21
N PHE A 157 -23.87 -17.48 -15.64
CA PHE A 157 -25.11 -18.25 -15.68
C PHE A 157 -25.52 -18.64 -14.27
N ASP A 158 -24.54 -18.87 -13.39
CA ASP A 158 -24.76 -19.22 -12.00
C ASP A 158 -23.53 -18.98 -11.11
N GLU A 159 -23.75 -18.69 -9.84
CA GLU A 159 -22.74 -18.45 -8.80
C GLU A 159 -23.26 -18.91 -7.45
N ILE A 160 -22.39 -19.50 -6.63
CA ILE A 160 -22.84 -19.91 -5.29
C ILE A 160 -23.25 -18.73 -4.42
N ASP A 161 -24.39 -18.87 -3.75
CA ASP A 161 -24.92 -17.86 -2.82
C ASP A 161 -24.01 -17.58 -1.60
N ALA A 162 -23.20 -18.57 -1.20
CA ALA A 162 -22.43 -18.53 0.03
C ALA A 162 -20.99 -19.03 -0.13
N ILE A 163 -20.07 -18.35 0.53
CA ILE A 163 -18.65 -18.74 0.59
C ILE A 163 -18.50 -20.09 1.29
N VAL A 164 -17.76 -20.99 0.65
CA VAL A 164 -17.41 -22.31 1.20
C VAL A 164 -16.25 -22.15 2.19
N PRO A 165 -16.41 -22.39 3.51
CA PRO A 165 -15.28 -22.39 4.44
C PRO A 165 -14.38 -23.60 4.19
N LEU A 166 -13.06 -23.41 4.13
CA LEU A 166 -12.10 -24.50 4.11
C LEU A 166 -11.50 -24.68 5.49
N VAL A 167 -11.63 -25.89 6.03
CA VAL A 167 -11.16 -26.21 7.38
C VAL A 167 -9.99 -27.17 7.26
N ALA A 168 -8.93 -26.92 8.03
CA ALA A 168 -7.83 -27.87 8.12
C ALA A 168 -8.34 -29.20 8.69
N GLU A 169 -8.02 -30.30 8.02
CA GLU A 169 -8.31 -31.62 8.56
C GLU A 169 -7.56 -31.79 9.87
N THR A 170 -8.27 -32.26 10.90
CA THR A 170 -7.61 -32.58 12.17
C THR A 170 -6.75 -33.81 11.94
N PRO A 171 -5.43 -33.76 12.18
CA PRO A 171 -4.58 -34.93 12.04
C PRO A 171 -5.19 -36.11 12.82
N PRO A 172 -5.23 -37.33 12.25
CA PRO A 172 -5.73 -38.48 12.96
C PRO A 172 -5.00 -38.57 14.30
N ALA A 173 -5.79 -38.69 15.38
CA ALA A 173 -5.23 -38.78 16.72
C ALA A 173 -4.14 -39.85 16.72
N ALA A 174 -2.91 -39.45 17.09
CA ALA A 174 -1.78 -40.35 17.07
C ALA A 174 -2.15 -41.64 17.79
N THR A 175 -2.08 -42.78 17.09
CA THR A 175 -2.29 -44.09 17.70
C THR A 175 -1.36 -44.17 18.91
N PRO A 176 -1.88 -44.44 20.12
CA PRO A 176 -1.06 -44.38 21.33
C PRO A 176 0.11 -45.35 21.19
N THR A 177 1.33 -44.82 21.13
CA THR A 177 2.55 -45.62 21.27
C THR A 177 2.52 -46.28 22.64
N PRO A 178 2.74 -47.60 22.77
CA PRO A 178 2.75 -48.28 24.06
C PRO A 178 3.74 -47.59 25.00
N THR A 179 3.24 -47.10 26.13
CA THR A 179 3.97 -46.29 27.10
C THR A 179 5.02 -47.13 27.84
N PRO A 180 6.33 -46.82 27.76
CA PRO A 180 7.27 -47.23 28.80
C PRO A 180 7.05 -46.38 30.07
N THR A 181 7.01 -47.06 31.21
CA THR A 181 6.78 -46.57 32.58
C THR A 181 7.58 -45.28 32.93
N PRO A 182 6.97 -44.28 33.60
CA PRO A 182 7.48 -42.90 33.66
C PRO A 182 8.60 -42.63 34.67
N SER A 183 9.38 -41.59 34.38
CA SER A 183 10.16 -40.77 35.34
C SER A 183 9.61 -39.33 35.32
N PRO A 184 9.39 -38.66 36.46
CA PRO A 184 8.58 -37.44 36.53
C PRO A 184 9.34 -36.16 36.14
N THR A 185 8.73 -35.35 35.28
CA THR A 185 9.17 -33.98 34.93
C THR A 185 8.08 -32.95 35.27
N PRO A 186 8.42 -31.75 35.81
CA PRO A 186 7.45 -30.80 36.35
C PRO A 186 6.57 -30.08 35.31
N ALA A 187 5.35 -29.73 35.74
CA ALA A 187 4.28 -29.13 34.94
C ALA A 187 4.55 -27.69 34.47
N ALA A 188 4.19 -27.40 33.23
CA ALA A 188 4.23 -26.07 32.62
C ALA A 188 2.94 -25.25 32.89
N PRO A 189 3.00 -23.90 32.92
CA PRO A 189 1.89 -23.05 33.31
C PRO A 189 0.85 -22.86 32.19
N ALA A 190 -0.42 -22.69 32.59
CA ALA A 190 -1.57 -22.55 31.72
C ALA A 190 -1.57 -21.24 30.89
N PRO A 191 -1.99 -21.27 29.61
CA PRO A 191 -2.06 -20.09 28.76
C PRO A 191 -3.22 -19.15 29.14
N LEU A 192 -2.94 -17.85 29.04
CA LEU A 192 -3.90 -16.75 29.26
C LEU A 192 -4.90 -16.62 28.09
N PRO A 193 -6.15 -16.18 28.35
CA PRO A 193 -7.20 -16.05 27.35
C PRO A 193 -6.92 -14.93 26.33
N VAL A 194 -7.16 -15.24 25.06
CA VAL A 194 -7.04 -14.34 23.90
C VAL A 194 -8.22 -13.34 23.86
N PRO A 195 -7.98 -12.03 23.69
CA PRO A 195 -9.06 -11.03 23.58
C PRO A 195 -9.87 -11.20 22.30
N ALA A 196 -11.18 -11.01 22.38
CA ALA A 196 -12.11 -11.13 21.26
C ALA A 196 -11.87 -10.06 20.16
N PRO A 197 -11.96 -10.42 18.86
CA PRO A 197 -11.79 -9.49 17.76
C PRO A 197 -12.97 -8.52 17.65
N THR A 198 -12.69 -7.22 17.70
CA THR A 198 -13.63 -6.14 17.38
C THR A 198 -13.68 -5.92 15.86
N THR A 199 -14.85 -6.12 15.26
CA THR A 199 -15.14 -5.78 13.85
C THR A 199 -15.33 -4.27 13.68
N ALA A 200 -14.57 -3.65 12.77
CA ALA A 200 -14.60 -2.21 12.52
C ALA A 200 -15.18 -1.88 11.13
N ASN A 201 -16.49 -2.00 10.98
CA ASN A 201 -17.21 -1.41 9.85
C ASN A 201 -17.31 0.10 10.06
N THR A 202 -16.55 0.90 9.29
CA THR A 202 -16.71 2.37 9.35
C THR A 202 -17.25 2.91 8.02
N PRO A 203 -18.50 3.41 8.00
CA PRO A 203 -19.13 4.06 6.84
C PRO A 203 -18.32 5.27 6.32
N PRO A 204 -18.61 5.78 5.09
CA PRO A 204 -18.02 7.00 4.57
C PRO A 204 -18.05 8.11 5.62
N VAL A 205 -16.91 8.80 5.81
CA VAL A 205 -16.73 9.81 6.87
C VAL A 205 -17.80 10.88 6.70
N LYS A 206 -18.85 10.75 7.51
CA LYS A 206 -20.03 11.61 7.45
C LYS A 206 -19.59 13.05 7.59
N VAL A 207 -19.73 13.83 6.51
CA VAL A 207 -19.55 15.28 6.58
C VAL A 207 -20.49 15.78 7.66
N PRO A 208 -19.99 16.47 8.69
CA PRO A 208 -20.85 16.91 9.78
C PRO A 208 -22.02 17.73 9.23
N ALA A 209 -23.23 17.38 9.65
CA ALA A 209 -24.47 18.10 9.31
C ALA A 209 -24.50 19.53 9.90
N SER A 210 -23.45 19.93 10.61
CA SER A 210 -23.21 21.24 11.19
C SER A 210 -21.89 21.82 10.68
N ALA A 211 -21.68 23.13 10.83
CA ALA A 211 -20.37 23.74 10.63
C ALA A 211 -19.31 23.03 11.50
N LYS A 212 -18.13 22.75 10.94
CA LYS A 212 -16.99 22.16 11.64
C LYS A 212 -15.76 22.99 11.33
N LEU A 213 -15.17 23.62 12.33
CA LEU A 213 -13.97 24.41 12.13
C LEU A 213 -12.72 23.54 12.25
N THR A 214 -11.76 23.75 11.35
CA THR A 214 -10.38 23.26 11.48
C THR A 214 -9.40 24.41 11.38
N VAL A 215 -8.27 24.27 12.07
CA VAL A 215 -7.27 25.34 12.18
C VAL A 215 -5.86 24.78 12.15
N SER A 216 -4.96 25.48 11.46
CA SER A 216 -3.53 25.16 11.45
C SER A 216 -2.68 26.43 11.50
N LEU A 217 -1.59 26.37 12.28
CA LEU A 217 -0.58 27.43 12.34
C LEU A 217 0.68 27.02 11.56
N SER A 218 1.22 27.98 10.81
CA SER A 218 2.50 27.83 10.12
C SER A 218 3.27 29.16 10.03
N GLY A 219 4.46 29.13 9.41
CA GLY A 219 5.28 30.31 9.16
C GLY A 219 6.15 30.75 10.34
N ALA A 220 6.33 29.92 11.37
CA ALA A 220 7.37 30.20 12.37
C ALA A 220 8.76 29.95 11.76
N PRO A 221 9.71 30.89 11.90
CA PRO A 221 11.09 30.63 11.51
C PRO A 221 11.72 29.61 12.46
N SER A 222 12.68 28.84 11.96
CA SER A 222 13.42 27.82 12.72
C SER A 222 14.15 28.39 13.95
N THR A 223 14.48 29.68 13.93
CA THR A 223 15.12 30.39 15.05
C THR A 223 14.41 31.71 15.32
N ILE A 224 14.09 31.96 16.59
CA ILE A 224 13.34 33.15 16.99
C ILE A 224 14.16 33.98 17.96
N LYS A 225 14.45 35.22 17.57
CA LYS A 225 15.07 36.21 18.47
C LYS A 225 14.02 36.78 19.43
N ARG A 226 14.38 36.91 20.71
CA ARG A 226 13.58 37.65 21.70
C ARG A 226 13.38 39.10 21.24
N ASN A 227 12.26 39.69 21.65
CA ASN A 227 11.79 41.03 21.33
C ASN A 227 11.63 41.37 19.84
N LYS A 228 11.75 40.40 18.93
CA LYS A 228 11.42 40.58 17.52
C LYS A 228 10.00 40.11 17.26
N THR A 229 9.23 40.94 16.55
CA THR A 229 7.90 40.54 16.06
C THR A 229 8.06 39.63 14.84
N MET A 230 7.28 38.56 14.78
CA MET A 230 7.22 37.60 13.68
C MET A 230 5.80 37.49 13.15
N ARG A 231 5.68 37.06 11.89
CA ARG A 231 4.40 36.82 11.21
C ARG A 231 4.16 35.32 11.15
N LEU A 232 3.10 34.84 11.78
CA LEU A 232 2.61 33.48 11.61
C LEU A 232 1.38 33.49 10.71
N LYS A 233 1.16 32.42 9.95
CA LYS A 233 -0.04 32.23 9.13
C LYS A 233 -0.97 31.27 9.86
N LEU A 234 -2.20 31.69 10.11
CA LEU A 234 -3.28 30.86 10.64
C LEU A 234 -4.25 30.54 9.51
N LYS A 235 -4.31 29.28 9.09
CA LYS A 235 -5.33 28.80 8.16
C LYS A 235 -6.54 28.32 8.97
N ILE A 236 -7.73 28.69 8.53
CA ILE A 236 -9.01 28.34 9.14
C ILE A 236 -9.91 27.81 8.02
N ALA A 237 -10.50 26.64 8.21
CA ALA A 237 -11.48 26.08 7.28
C ALA A 237 -12.80 25.75 7.99
N ASN A 238 -13.88 25.71 7.22
CA ASN A 238 -15.16 25.14 7.64
C ASN A 238 -15.42 23.86 6.84
N ASP A 239 -15.12 22.71 7.43
CA ASP A 239 -15.27 21.39 6.81
C ASP A 239 -16.66 20.78 7.06
N GLY A 240 -17.60 21.59 7.55
CA GLY A 240 -18.98 21.19 7.76
C GLY A 240 -19.89 21.60 6.60
N SER A 241 -21.06 20.96 6.52
CA SER A 241 -22.06 21.21 5.47
C SER A 241 -22.86 22.51 5.65
N LYS A 242 -22.73 23.20 6.79
CA LYS A 242 -23.44 24.46 7.10
C LYS A 242 -22.49 25.64 7.25
N GLN A 243 -22.98 26.84 6.94
CA GLN A 243 -22.25 28.09 7.19
C GLN A 243 -21.95 28.26 8.69
N SER A 244 -20.75 28.70 9.02
CA SER A 244 -20.35 28.98 10.40
C SER A 244 -20.89 30.35 10.87
N SER A 245 -20.98 30.58 12.18
CA SER A 245 -21.19 31.93 12.73
C SER A 245 -19.93 32.81 12.56
N LYS A 246 -20.01 34.09 12.94
CA LYS A 246 -18.85 34.99 13.00
C LYS A 246 -17.67 34.33 13.73
N VAL A 247 -16.50 34.35 13.11
CA VAL A 247 -15.31 33.65 13.62
C VAL A 247 -14.48 34.59 14.48
N THR A 248 -14.26 34.19 15.73
CA THR A 248 -13.42 34.89 16.70
C THR A 248 -12.13 34.12 16.92
N ILE A 249 -11.01 34.81 16.95
CA ILE A 249 -9.68 34.21 17.10
C ILE A 249 -9.08 34.75 18.39
N SER A 250 -8.59 33.84 19.23
CA SER A 250 -7.98 34.16 20.52
C SER A 250 -6.66 33.42 20.68
N ALA A 251 -5.68 34.06 21.31
CA ALA A 251 -4.42 33.43 21.69
C ALA A 251 -4.42 33.11 23.18
N GLY A 252 -3.93 31.93 23.55
CA GLY A 252 -3.71 31.58 24.95
C GLY A 252 -2.71 32.54 25.60
N LYS A 253 -2.98 32.95 26.85
CA LYS A 253 -2.03 33.75 27.63
C LYS A 253 -0.86 32.87 28.03
N VAL A 254 0.34 33.18 27.53
CA VAL A 254 1.56 32.42 27.85
C VAL A 254 2.62 33.41 28.33
N ARG A 255 3.30 33.07 29.44
CA ARG A 255 4.33 33.93 30.03
C ARG A 255 5.42 34.24 29.00
N GLY A 256 5.60 35.53 28.73
CA GLY A 256 6.62 36.01 27.82
C GLY A 256 6.25 35.92 26.34
N LEU A 257 5.01 35.63 25.98
CA LEU A 257 4.51 35.68 24.62
C LEU A 257 3.50 36.83 24.50
N SER A 258 3.65 37.68 23.48
CA SER A 258 2.68 38.70 23.12
C SER A 258 2.15 38.43 21.71
N VAL A 259 0.84 38.49 21.54
CA VAL A 259 0.16 38.33 20.25
C VAL A 259 -0.56 39.65 19.97
N GLY A 260 -0.34 40.20 18.77
CA GLY A 260 -1.00 41.42 18.32
C GLY A 260 -2.52 41.24 18.22
N LYS A 261 -3.24 42.35 18.11
CA LYS A 261 -4.70 42.36 17.97
C LYS A 261 -5.11 41.49 16.78
N VAL A 262 -5.94 40.47 17.02
CA VAL A 262 -6.41 39.58 15.96
C VAL A 262 -7.77 40.07 15.47
N LYS A 263 -7.94 40.18 14.14
CA LYS A 263 -9.20 40.62 13.52
C LYS A 263 -10.24 39.48 13.60
N THR A 264 -11.47 39.80 13.95
CA THR A 264 -12.59 38.86 13.81
C THR A 264 -12.92 38.69 12.33
N LEU A 265 -13.22 37.46 11.90
CA LEU A 265 -13.65 37.20 10.53
C LEU A 265 -15.17 37.08 10.47
N GLY A 266 -15.73 37.33 9.28
CA GLY A 266 -17.12 36.98 8.99
C GLY A 266 -17.36 35.47 9.09
N ALA A 267 -18.63 35.09 8.96
CA ALA A 267 -19.04 33.70 8.80
C ALA A 267 -18.32 33.04 7.60
N LEU A 268 -17.98 31.75 7.73
CA LEU A 268 -17.38 30.95 6.66
C LEU A 268 -18.46 30.06 6.03
N LYS A 269 -18.59 30.10 4.71
CA LYS A 269 -19.42 29.16 3.94
C LYS A 269 -18.91 27.71 4.11
N PRO A 270 -19.73 26.68 3.82
CA PRO A 270 -19.25 25.31 3.72
C PRO A 270 -18.02 25.21 2.81
N ALA A 271 -17.05 24.38 3.19
CA ALA A 271 -15.75 24.18 2.55
C ALA A 271 -14.86 25.44 2.39
N GLN A 272 -15.27 26.60 2.90
CA GLN A 272 -14.50 27.84 2.73
C GLN A 272 -13.26 27.86 3.62
N LYS A 273 -12.11 28.21 3.01
CA LYS A 273 -10.82 28.39 3.69
C LYS A 273 -10.46 29.88 3.77
N ARG A 274 -9.88 30.32 4.88
CA ARG A 274 -9.34 31.68 5.09
C ARG A 274 -7.98 31.62 5.78
N THR A 275 -7.08 32.52 5.39
CA THR A 275 -5.77 32.67 6.03
C THR A 275 -5.69 34.02 6.73
N VAL A 276 -5.24 34.03 7.99
CA VAL A 276 -5.04 35.23 8.80
C VAL A 276 -3.56 35.32 9.21
N THR A 277 -2.98 36.50 9.08
CA THR A 277 -1.62 36.75 9.59
C THR A 277 -1.68 37.15 11.05
N LEU A 278 -0.97 36.41 11.91
CA LEU A 278 -0.81 36.71 13.33
C LEU A 278 0.55 37.35 13.58
N MET A 279 0.55 38.52 14.22
CA MET A 279 1.78 39.17 14.68
C MET A 279 2.12 38.65 16.07
N VAL A 280 3.24 37.96 16.22
CA VAL A 280 3.66 37.32 17.48
C VAL A 280 5.02 37.84 17.91
N LYS A 281 5.21 38.10 19.20
CA LYS A 281 6.49 38.57 19.76
C LYS A 281 6.82 37.79 21.03
N LEU A 282 7.96 37.11 21.04
CA LEU A 282 8.53 36.55 22.27
C LEU A 282 9.21 37.68 23.05
N THR A 283 8.76 37.99 24.26
CA THR A 283 9.31 39.07 25.08
C THR A 283 10.59 38.63 25.81
N LYS A 284 11.24 39.56 26.52
CA LYS A 284 12.38 39.26 27.39
C LYS A 284 12.08 38.11 28.39
N ARG A 285 10.82 37.93 28.82
CA ARG A 285 10.40 36.94 29.83
C ARG A 285 10.05 35.56 29.27
N ALA A 286 10.15 35.34 27.96
CA ALA A 286 9.79 34.06 27.34
C ALA A 286 10.69 32.90 27.79
N LYS A 287 10.20 31.66 27.77
CA LYS A 287 11.05 30.48 27.98
C LYS A 287 11.76 30.10 26.68
N THR A 288 12.87 29.37 26.78
CA THR A 288 13.63 28.85 25.61
C THR A 288 12.74 28.07 24.65
N SER A 289 11.73 27.38 25.18
CA SER A 289 10.64 26.79 24.41
C SER A 289 9.32 27.34 24.93
N THR A 290 8.51 27.93 24.06
CA THR A 290 7.22 28.56 24.42
C THR A 290 6.15 28.11 23.44
N SER A 291 5.13 27.37 23.92
CA SER A 291 4.02 26.93 23.09
C SER A 291 2.99 28.03 22.88
N LEU A 292 2.70 28.39 21.64
CA LEU A 292 1.59 29.28 21.26
C LEU A 292 0.36 28.44 20.95
N LYS A 293 -0.69 28.55 21.77
CA LYS A 293 -2.02 27.98 21.47
C LYS A 293 -2.94 29.05 20.90
N ILE A 294 -3.45 28.84 19.70
CA ILE A 294 -4.51 29.66 19.11
C ILE A 294 -5.82 28.89 19.17
N THR A 295 -6.88 29.56 19.61
CA THR A 295 -8.24 29.03 19.64
C THR A 295 -9.13 29.88 18.75
N VAL A 296 -9.82 29.23 17.82
CA VAL A 296 -10.81 29.83 16.94
C VAL A 296 -12.19 29.35 17.37
N LYS A 297 -13.12 30.29 17.56
CA LYS A 297 -14.52 29.99 17.92
C LYS A 297 -15.48 30.55 16.88
N SER A 298 -16.55 29.82 16.62
CA SER A 298 -17.68 30.26 15.80
C SER A 298 -18.98 29.72 16.41
N GLY A 299 -19.73 30.59 17.09
CA GLY A 299 -20.86 30.15 17.91
C GLY A 299 -20.41 29.15 18.97
N LYS A 300 -20.99 27.94 18.95
CA LYS A 300 -20.62 26.83 19.84
C LYS A 300 -19.40 26.03 19.35
N GLN A 301 -18.97 26.22 18.10
CA GLN A 301 -17.83 25.49 17.53
C GLN A 301 -16.51 26.08 18.02
N LYS A 302 -15.54 25.21 18.30
CA LYS A 302 -14.21 25.58 18.79
C LYS A 302 -13.15 24.67 18.18
N ALA A 303 -12.12 25.26 17.59
CA ALA A 303 -10.94 24.55 17.11
C ALA A 303 -9.68 25.22 17.66
N SER A 304 -8.62 24.44 17.90
CA SER A 304 -7.36 25.00 18.38
C SER A 304 -6.16 24.36 17.72
N SER A 305 -5.12 25.16 17.50
CA SER A 305 -3.82 24.69 17.01
C SER A 305 -2.73 25.22 17.94
N THR A 306 -1.72 24.39 18.19
CA THR A 306 -0.60 24.70 19.06
C THR A 306 0.69 24.64 18.27
N LEU A 307 1.54 25.67 18.40
CA LEU A 307 2.84 25.75 17.74
C LEU A 307 3.94 25.97 18.77
N LEU A 308 4.99 25.15 18.74
CA LEU A 308 6.13 25.27 19.64
C LEU A 308 7.13 26.31 19.10
N LEU A 309 7.30 27.42 19.80
CA LEU A 309 8.27 28.47 19.44
C LEU A 309 9.56 28.29 20.23
N ARG A 310 10.68 28.08 19.56
CA ARG A 310 12.00 27.90 20.20
C ARG A 310 12.85 29.16 20.05
N ILE A 311 13.30 29.68 21.19
CA ILE A 311 14.27 30.77 21.29
C ILE A 311 15.65 30.14 21.27
N GLY A 312 16.39 30.47 20.22
CA GLY A 312 17.81 30.21 20.16
C GLY A 312 18.48 31.36 19.44
N LYS A 313 19.76 31.57 19.73
CA LYS A 313 20.64 31.92 18.61
C LYS A 313 20.45 30.76 17.63
N ALA A 314 20.30 31.01 16.33
CA ALA A 314 20.71 29.99 15.37
C ALA A 314 22.02 29.47 15.93
N LYS A 315 22.12 28.16 16.23
CA LYS A 315 23.36 27.59 16.73
C LYS A 315 24.38 28.21 15.79
N LYS A 316 25.21 29.12 16.30
CA LYS A 316 26.41 29.48 15.58
C LYS A 316 27.03 28.10 15.60
N LEU A 317 26.94 27.39 14.48
CA LEU A 317 27.69 26.15 14.28
C LEU A 317 29.01 26.47 14.96
N ALA A 318 29.39 25.64 15.95
CA ALA A 318 30.55 25.90 16.78
C ALA A 318 31.64 26.51 15.88
N PRO A 319 32.38 27.58 16.30
CA PRO A 319 33.49 28.07 15.48
C PRO A 319 34.18 26.83 14.99
N ASN A 320 34.17 26.64 13.66
CA ASN A 320 34.59 25.39 13.05
C ASN A 320 35.85 25.00 13.83
N PRO A 321 35.95 23.78 14.41
CA PRO A 321 37.25 23.31 14.87
C PRO A 321 38.21 23.76 13.77
N GLN A 322 39.20 24.59 14.15
CA GLN A 322 40.14 25.26 13.22
C GLN A 322 40.23 24.36 12.01
N PRO A 323 39.77 24.76 10.80
CA PRO A 323 39.52 23.80 9.73
C PRO A 323 40.74 22.91 9.62
N GLN A 324 40.65 21.70 10.19
CA GLN A 324 41.39 20.58 9.65
C GLN A 324 40.76 20.55 8.30
N GLU A 325 41.46 21.17 7.34
CA GLU A 325 41.06 21.43 5.97
C GLU A 325 40.02 20.39 5.58
N GLN A 326 38.74 20.71 5.83
CA GLN A 326 37.70 19.70 5.81
C GLN A 326 37.58 19.46 4.33
N ALA A 327 38.16 18.35 3.88
CA ALA A 327 38.24 17.96 2.49
C ALA A 327 36.91 18.35 1.87
N LYS A 328 36.97 19.32 0.95
CA LYS A 328 35.81 20.00 0.37
C LYS A 328 34.79 18.92 0.04
N LYS A 329 33.70 18.84 0.82
CA LYS A 329 32.73 17.76 0.64
C LYS A 329 32.22 17.85 -0.78
N SER A 330 32.29 16.73 -1.50
CA SER A 330 31.83 16.68 -2.89
C SER A 330 30.41 17.26 -2.97
N PRO A 331 30.11 18.09 -4.00
CA PRO A 331 28.82 18.77 -4.14
C PRO A 331 27.63 17.81 -4.26
N ILE A 332 27.87 16.53 -4.57
CA ILE A 332 26.82 15.52 -4.67
C ILE A 332 26.47 14.88 -3.32
N VAL A 333 27.28 15.06 -2.27
CA VAL A 333 27.01 14.44 -0.95
C VAL A 333 25.73 14.98 -0.33
N GLY A 334 24.85 14.07 0.12
CA GLY A 334 23.55 14.37 0.70
C GLY A 334 22.44 14.64 -0.31
N THR A 335 22.71 14.44 -1.61
CA THR A 335 21.70 14.55 -2.67
C THR A 335 21.05 13.20 -2.92
N PHE A 336 19.77 13.23 -3.29
CA PHE A 336 18.98 12.05 -3.61
C PHE A 336 18.48 12.18 -5.05
N TRP A 337 18.56 11.11 -5.81
CA TRP A 337 18.26 11.11 -7.23
C TRP A 337 17.44 9.87 -7.57
N TRP A 338 16.64 9.97 -8.63
CA TRP A 338 15.86 8.85 -9.11
C TRP A 338 15.77 8.81 -10.63
N ARG A 339 15.44 7.66 -11.17
CA ARG A 339 14.98 7.51 -12.55
C ARG A 339 13.95 6.39 -12.62
N ASN A 340 13.23 6.34 -13.72
CA ASN A 340 12.39 5.20 -14.02
C ASN A 340 13.05 4.29 -15.07
N VAL A 341 13.01 2.99 -14.84
CA VAL A 341 13.32 1.99 -15.86
C VAL A 341 11.98 1.44 -16.38
N ASN A 342 11.79 1.55 -17.69
CA ASN A 342 10.61 0.98 -18.34
C ASN A 342 10.88 -0.47 -18.69
N HIS A 343 9.93 -1.34 -18.38
CA HIS A 343 9.95 -2.72 -18.88
C HIS A 343 8.67 -3.00 -19.64
N VAL A 344 8.70 -4.10 -20.39
CA VAL A 344 7.57 -4.52 -21.21
C VAL A 344 6.44 -5.14 -20.38
N ASP A 345 6.77 -5.66 -19.20
CA ASP A 345 5.89 -6.49 -18.37
C ASP A 345 5.71 -5.99 -16.93
N TRP A 346 6.25 -4.82 -16.57
CA TRP A 346 5.79 -4.04 -15.41
C TRP A 346 6.01 -2.54 -15.61
N ALA A 347 5.29 -1.72 -14.85
CA ALA A 347 5.52 -0.27 -14.81
C ALA A 347 6.13 0.20 -13.50
N TRP A 348 6.81 1.34 -13.61
CA TRP A 348 7.38 2.11 -12.52
C TRP A 348 8.46 1.38 -11.73
N ASP A 349 9.41 0.78 -12.42
CA ASP A 349 10.64 0.29 -11.79
C ASP A 349 11.57 1.48 -11.45
N ASN A 350 11.28 2.10 -10.32
CA ASN A 350 11.94 3.32 -9.86
C ASN A 350 13.29 2.98 -9.22
N ARG A 351 14.36 3.57 -9.77
CA ARG A 351 15.74 3.40 -9.33
C ARG A 351 16.18 4.66 -8.64
N ALA A 352 16.88 4.57 -7.52
CA ALA A 352 17.29 5.75 -6.77
C ALA A 352 18.71 5.66 -6.23
N LEU A 353 19.37 6.82 -6.12
CA LEU A 353 20.75 6.96 -5.66
C LEU A 353 20.82 8.08 -4.61
N TYR A 354 21.21 7.73 -3.39
CA TYR A 354 21.43 8.67 -2.29
C TYR A 354 22.91 8.71 -1.90
N PHE A 355 23.58 9.83 -2.16
CA PHE A 355 25.02 9.98 -1.89
C PHE A 355 25.25 10.24 -0.40
N VAL A 356 25.63 9.20 0.34
CA VAL A 356 25.66 9.23 1.81
C VAL A 356 26.83 10.07 2.33
N ASP A 357 28.02 9.84 1.79
CA ASP A 357 29.26 10.52 2.14
C ASP A 357 30.15 10.70 0.91
N GLY A 358 31.44 11.02 1.08
CA GLY A 358 32.37 11.30 -0.03
C GLY A 358 32.89 10.08 -0.81
N GLY A 359 32.48 8.86 -0.45
CA GLY A 359 32.91 7.64 -1.13
C GLY A 359 31.85 6.54 -1.22
N THR A 360 30.67 6.75 -0.62
CA THR A 360 29.56 5.79 -0.67
C THR A 360 28.25 6.43 -1.12
N VAL A 361 27.50 5.65 -1.89
CA VAL A 361 26.14 5.95 -2.36
C VAL A 361 25.25 4.77 -2.03
N PHE A 362 24.04 5.04 -1.55
CA PHE A 362 23.02 4.03 -1.35
C PHE A 362 22.15 3.94 -2.60
N SER A 363 22.01 2.74 -3.16
CA SER A 363 21.12 2.43 -4.27
C SER A 363 19.82 1.83 -3.73
N GLY A 364 18.67 2.38 -4.14
CA GLY A 364 17.32 1.94 -3.76
C GLY A 364 16.54 2.88 -2.84
N PHE A 365 15.35 2.42 -2.42
CA PHE A 365 14.44 3.11 -1.50
C PHE A 365 14.35 2.35 -0.15
N PRO A 366 15.28 2.59 0.79
CA PRO A 366 15.36 1.77 1.99
C PRO A 366 14.10 1.90 2.86
N THR A 367 13.61 0.78 3.36
CA THR A 367 12.54 0.79 4.37
C THR A 367 13.05 1.51 5.61
N GLY A 368 12.27 2.43 6.16
CA GLY A 368 12.67 3.23 7.32
C GLY A 368 13.54 4.47 7.01
N GLY A 369 13.66 4.89 5.76
CA GLY A 369 14.30 6.14 5.37
C GLY A 369 15.79 6.03 5.02
N LEU A 370 16.37 7.12 4.52
CA LEU A 370 17.72 7.17 3.99
C LEU A 370 18.77 6.96 5.09
N PRO A 371 19.82 6.16 4.83
CA PRO A 371 20.83 5.84 5.82
C PRO A 371 21.70 7.04 6.16
N ALA A 372 22.06 7.20 7.44
CA ALA A 372 23.00 8.22 7.87
C ALA A 372 24.47 7.86 7.59
N ALA A 373 24.74 6.57 7.40
CA ALA A 373 26.03 5.99 7.05
C ALA A 373 25.78 4.73 6.23
N CYS A 374 26.66 4.44 5.27
CA CYS A 374 26.50 3.27 4.43
C CYS A 374 27.09 2.03 5.11
N THR A 375 26.24 1.26 5.80
CA THR A 375 26.64 0.05 6.54
C THR A 375 26.08 -1.24 5.96
N THR A 376 25.10 -1.14 5.05
CA THR A 376 24.57 -2.31 4.34
C THR A 376 25.67 -2.87 3.46
N ALA A 377 25.80 -4.20 3.41
CA ALA A 377 26.75 -4.82 2.48
C ALA A 377 26.41 -4.39 1.05
N ALA A 378 27.43 -4.28 0.20
CA ALA A 378 27.19 -4.10 -1.22
C ALA A 378 26.40 -5.30 -1.76
N ALA A 379 25.39 -5.04 -2.58
CA ALA A 379 24.76 -6.08 -3.38
C ALA A 379 25.81 -6.73 -4.30
N SER A 380 25.53 -7.96 -4.72
CA SER A 380 26.53 -8.73 -5.45
C SER A 380 26.79 -8.13 -6.83
N PRO A 381 28.05 -8.13 -7.33
CA PRO A 381 28.37 -7.56 -8.65
C PRO A 381 27.63 -8.21 -9.83
N GLU A 382 27.12 -9.44 -9.68
CA GLU A 382 26.31 -10.10 -10.70
C GLU A 382 24.90 -9.51 -10.88
N ASP A 383 24.37 -8.77 -9.91
CA ASP A 383 23.08 -8.10 -10.05
C ASP A 383 23.21 -6.91 -11.02
N GLU A 384 22.16 -6.61 -11.79
CA GLU A 384 22.10 -5.41 -12.62
C GLU A 384 22.35 -4.18 -11.73
N PHE A 385 23.17 -3.23 -12.20
CA PHE A 385 23.60 -2.08 -11.39
C PHE A 385 22.44 -1.39 -10.67
N ASP A 386 21.29 -1.28 -11.35
CA ASP A 386 20.12 -0.62 -10.82
C ASP A 386 19.21 -1.53 -9.96
N THR A 387 19.36 -2.86 -10.03
CA THR A 387 18.63 -3.81 -9.15
C THR A 387 19.33 -4.04 -7.82
N ARG A 388 20.55 -3.52 -7.67
CA ARG A 388 21.35 -3.59 -6.45
C ARG A 388 20.78 -2.66 -5.37
N ASP A 389 20.06 -3.21 -4.41
CA ASP A 389 19.72 -2.48 -3.18
C ASP A 389 20.91 -2.52 -2.20
N GLY A 390 21.36 -1.35 -1.75
CA GLY A 390 22.40 -1.25 -0.73
C GLY A 390 23.52 -0.26 -1.05
N CYS A 391 24.66 -0.46 -0.39
CA CYS A 391 25.77 0.49 -0.44
C CYS A 391 26.75 0.18 -1.56
N LEU A 392 27.02 1.18 -2.40
CA LEU A 392 28.00 1.12 -3.47
C LEU A 392 29.11 2.13 -3.20
N LEU A 393 30.34 1.76 -3.58
CA LEU A 393 31.44 2.71 -3.62
C LEU A 393 31.25 3.65 -4.80
N TYR A 394 31.58 4.92 -4.62
CA TYR A 394 31.66 5.86 -5.73
C TYR A 394 32.89 6.75 -5.66
N THR A 395 33.29 7.28 -6.80
CA THR A 395 34.30 8.33 -6.92
C THR A 395 33.70 9.52 -7.66
N TYR A 396 34.20 10.73 -7.35
CA TYR A 396 33.82 11.95 -8.02
C TYR A 396 35.05 12.82 -8.29
N ASP A 397 35.28 13.14 -9.56
CA ASP A 397 36.28 14.12 -9.98
C ASP A 397 35.61 15.49 -10.13
N GLU A 398 35.91 16.40 -9.20
CA GLU A 398 35.33 17.75 -9.19
C GLU A 398 35.70 18.57 -10.43
N LYS A 399 36.86 18.34 -11.05
CA LYS A 399 37.30 19.13 -12.22
C LYS A 399 36.52 18.73 -13.46
N THR A 400 36.37 17.43 -13.67
CA THR A 400 35.74 16.89 -14.88
C THR A 400 34.25 16.62 -14.69
N GLY A 401 33.75 16.67 -13.45
CA GLY A 401 32.41 16.23 -13.08
C GLY A 401 32.21 14.73 -13.26
N ALA A 402 33.25 13.94 -13.51
CA ALA A 402 33.11 12.50 -13.71
C ALA A 402 32.71 11.81 -12.40
N VAL A 403 31.74 10.90 -12.48
CA VAL A 403 31.27 10.07 -11.38
C VAL A 403 31.48 8.61 -11.79
N THR A 404 31.99 7.78 -10.90
CA THR A 404 31.95 6.32 -11.07
C THR A 404 31.25 5.73 -9.86
N ILE A 405 30.22 4.90 -10.07
CA ILE A 405 29.52 4.18 -9.00
C ILE A 405 29.66 2.69 -9.30
N GLY A 406 30.32 1.94 -8.40
CA GLY A 406 30.70 0.56 -8.69
C GLY A 406 31.48 0.46 -10.00
N ASP A 407 30.91 -0.27 -10.97
CA ASP A 407 31.43 -0.48 -12.32
C ASP A 407 30.87 0.48 -13.38
N LYS A 408 29.95 1.37 -13.01
CA LYS A 408 29.29 2.30 -13.94
C LYS A 408 29.93 3.67 -13.92
N ALA A 409 30.21 4.21 -15.11
CA ALA A 409 30.69 5.57 -15.29
C ALA A 409 29.54 6.54 -15.57
N GLY A 410 29.74 7.81 -15.23
CA GLY A 410 28.74 8.84 -15.36
C GLY A 410 29.28 10.24 -15.17
N THR A 411 28.39 11.23 -15.13
CA THR A 411 28.76 12.62 -14.91
C THR A 411 27.78 13.32 -13.97
N PHE A 412 28.29 14.24 -13.16
CA PHE A 412 27.51 15.20 -12.40
C PHE A 412 27.97 16.61 -12.76
N LYS A 413 27.17 17.29 -13.59
CA LYS A 413 27.44 18.64 -14.11
C LYS A 413 26.15 19.45 -14.13
N ASP A 414 26.24 20.73 -13.78
CA ASP A 414 25.13 21.67 -13.87
C ASP A 414 23.84 21.21 -13.16
N GLY A 415 23.98 20.44 -12.07
CA GLY A 415 22.85 19.89 -11.32
C GLY A 415 22.13 18.74 -12.02
N LYS A 416 22.76 18.11 -13.02
CA LYS A 416 22.29 16.91 -13.70
C LYS A 416 23.22 15.75 -13.41
N LEU A 417 22.64 14.62 -13.01
CA LEU A 417 23.34 13.36 -12.82
C LEU A 417 23.04 12.44 -14.01
N THR A 418 24.08 11.88 -14.62
CA THR A 418 23.95 10.81 -15.61
C THR A 418 24.82 9.63 -15.20
N ILE A 419 24.30 8.41 -15.28
CA ILE A 419 25.05 7.17 -15.02
C ILE A 419 24.76 6.22 -16.18
N ASP A 420 25.80 5.69 -16.82
CA ASP A 420 25.69 4.80 -17.99
C ASP A 420 24.87 5.40 -19.14
N GLY A 421 24.95 6.73 -19.32
CA GLY A 421 24.19 7.48 -20.34
C GLY A 421 22.78 7.89 -19.92
N GLU A 422 22.28 7.37 -18.80
CA GLU A 422 20.90 7.56 -18.35
C GLU A 422 20.80 8.73 -17.36
N GLU A 423 19.82 9.62 -17.56
CA GLU A 423 19.60 10.78 -16.69
C GLU A 423 18.85 10.38 -15.42
N TYR A 424 19.33 10.92 -14.30
CA TYR A 424 18.69 10.85 -13.00
C TYR A 424 18.14 12.22 -12.62
N TRP A 425 16.91 12.24 -12.13
CA TRP A 425 16.18 13.40 -11.66
C TRP A 425 16.40 13.62 -10.17
N PRO A 426 16.62 14.86 -9.71
CA PRO A 426 16.86 15.11 -8.30
C PRO A 426 15.57 14.98 -7.51
N LEU A 427 15.68 14.35 -6.34
CA LEU A 427 14.65 14.30 -5.30
C LEU A 427 15.02 15.25 -4.17
N ALA A 428 14.00 15.89 -3.60
CA ALA A 428 14.15 16.75 -2.45
C ALA A 428 13.69 16.06 -1.17
N LEU A 429 14.53 16.11 -0.13
CA LEU A 429 14.17 15.56 1.18
C LEU A 429 13.22 16.51 1.92
N ALA A 430 12.07 15.98 2.30
CA ALA A 430 11.13 16.69 3.15
C ALA A 430 11.74 16.98 4.53
N GLN A 431 11.39 18.13 5.09
CA GLN A 431 11.86 18.52 6.42
C GLN A 431 11.08 17.78 7.52
N PRO A 432 11.71 17.41 8.64
CA PRO A 432 11.00 16.81 9.76
C PRO A 432 9.82 17.68 10.23
N GLY A 433 8.65 17.06 10.40
CA GLY A 433 7.42 17.73 10.78
C GLY A 433 6.76 18.53 9.65
N GLN A 434 7.29 18.50 8.43
CA GLN A 434 6.63 19.07 7.26
C GLN A 434 5.24 18.44 7.08
N ARG A 435 4.31 19.25 6.58
CA ARG A 435 2.92 18.87 6.33
C ARG A 435 2.54 19.27 4.92
N PHE A 436 1.78 18.40 4.27
CA PHE A 436 1.42 18.51 2.87
C PHE A 436 -0.07 18.82 2.72
N THR A 437 -0.46 19.18 1.50
CA THR A 437 -1.86 19.30 1.07
C THR A 437 -1.99 18.61 -0.27
N ILE A 438 -1.75 17.30 -0.25
CA ILE A 438 -1.85 16.43 -1.42
C ILE A 438 -3.26 15.88 -1.45
N ASN A 439 -3.98 16.07 -2.54
CA ASN A 439 -5.33 15.54 -2.73
C ASN A 439 -5.28 14.58 -3.91
N GLU A 440 -5.48 13.29 -3.65
CA GLU A 440 -5.64 12.25 -4.66
C GLU A 440 -4.52 12.19 -5.71
N HIS A 441 -3.26 12.29 -5.27
CA HIS A 441 -2.17 11.96 -6.18
C HIS A 441 -2.19 10.47 -6.50
N LYS A 442 -1.97 10.14 -7.76
CA LYS A 442 -2.13 8.80 -8.31
C LYS A 442 -0.77 8.16 -8.59
N HIS A 443 -0.62 6.92 -8.17
CA HIS A 443 0.38 5.99 -8.64
C HIS A 443 -0.31 4.98 -9.55
N THR A 444 0.24 4.66 -10.73
CA THR A 444 -0.35 3.68 -11.66
C THR A 444 0.69 2.67 -12.10
N SER A 445 0.77 1.51 -11.45
CA SER A 445 1.64 0.41 -11.90
C SER A 445 0.89 -0.58 -12.76
N PHE A 446 1.62 -1.39 -13.52
CA PHE A 446 1.10 -2.58 -14.16
C PHE A 446 2.07 -3.74 -13.98
N ARG A 447 1.58 -4.96 -14.17
CA ARG A 447 2.38 -6.18 -14.24
C ARG A 447 1.78 -7.16 -15.23
N GLY A 448 2.61 -7.87 -15.99
CA GLY A 448 2.21 -8.65 -17.15
C GLY A 448 2.26 -7.83 -18.43
N MET A 449 2.13 -8.49 -19.57
CA MET A 449 2.25 -7.84 -20.88
C MET A 449 0.88 -7.26 -21.29
N CYS A 450 0.64 -6.00 -20.93
CA CYS A 450 -0.61 -5.33 -21.26
C CYS A 450 -0.87 -5.32 -22.77
N GLY A 451 -2.04 -5.81 -23.17
CA GLY A 451 -2.43 -5.93 -24.58
C GLY A 451 -1.99 -7.23 -25.27
N LEU A 452 -1.30 -8.14 -24.57
CA LEU A 452 -1.00 -9.50 -25.05
C LEU A 452 -1.86 -10.55 -24.36
N ILE A 453 -1.95 -11.72 -24.98
CA ILE A 453 -2.79 -12.86 -24.57
C ILE A 453 -2.57 -13.30 -23.10
N THR A 454 -1.39 -13.06 -22.55
CA THR A 454 -1.07 -13.39 -21.15
C THR A 454 -1.78 -12.50 -20.13
N GLY A 455 -2.35 -11.38 -20.58
CA GLY A 455 -3.03 -10.42 -19.71
C GLY A 455 -2.08 -9.51 -18.94
N CYS A 456 -2.63 -8.51 -18.26
CA CYS A 456 -1.89 -7.71 -17.30
C CYS A 456 -2.74 -7.21 -16.14
N SER A 457 -2.13 -7.02 -14.98
CA SER A 457 -2.72 -6.37 -13.82
C SER A 457 -2.31 -4.92 -13.77
N VAL A 458 -3.25 -4.00 -13.91
CA VAL A 458 -3.04 -2.57 -13.69
C VAL A 458 -3.48 -2.23 -12.27
N THR A 459 -2.60 -1.65 -11.48
CA THR A 459 -2.91 -1.16 -10.13
C THR A 459 -2.85 0.36 -10.13
N GLN A 460 -3.93 0.99 -9.66
CA GLN A 460 -3.98 2.41 -9.37
C GLN A 460 -4.07 2.58 -7.86
N GLU A 461 -3.21 3.43 -7.31
CA GLU A 461 -3.27 3.83 -5.91
C GLU A 461 -3.41 5.35 -5.83
N TYR A 462 -4.24 5.83 -4.91
CA TYR A 462 -4.42 7.27 -4.70
C TYR A 462 -4.01 7.65 -3.29
N LEU A 463 -3.17 8.66 -3.18
CA LEU A 463 -2.64 9.21 -1.94
C LEU A 463 -3.22 10.59 -1.68
N SER A 464 -3.75 10.79 -0.49
CA SER A 464 -4.04 12.12 0.05
C SER A 464 -3.28 12.35 1.35
N LEU A 465 -2.53 13.44 1.45
CA LEU A 465 -1.85 13.88 2.67
C LEU A 465 -2.39 15.25 3.10
N SER A 466 -2.98 15.31 4.28
CA SER A 466 -3.59 16.53 4.79
C SER A 466 -2.66 17.34 5.72
N PRO A 467 -2.89 18.66 5.89
CA PRO A 467 -2.05 19.49 6.76
C PRO A 467 -2.08 19.13 8.24
N ASP A 468 -3.14 18.47 8.70
CA ASP A 468 -3.30 18.00 10.08
C ASP A 468 -2.60 16.66 10.33
N GLY A 469 -1.88 16.13 9.34
CA GLY A 469 -1.14 14.89 9.47
C GLY A 469 -2.04 13.65 9.35
N GLN A 470 -3.15 13.73 8.60
CA GLN A 470 -3.94 12.56 8.23
C GLN A 470 -3.54 12.11 6.82
N PHE A 471 -3.67 10.82 6.55
CA PHE A 471 -3.54 10.31 5.19
C PHE A 471 -4.70 9.39 4.82
N ILE A 472 -4.91 9.28 3.51
CA ILE A 472 -5.79 8.30 2.88
C ILE A 472 -4.98 7.68 1.75
N LYS A 473 -4.92 6.35 1.69
CA LYS A 473 -4.39 5.57 0.57
C LYS A 473 -5.52 4.65 0.08
N SER A 474 -6.03 4.90 -1.12
CA SER A 474 -6.98 3.99 -1.78
C SER A 474 -6.25 3.20 -2.86
N ARG A 475 -6.77 2.02 -3.18
CA ARG A 475 -6.18 1.13 -4.19
C ARG A 475 -7.28 0.47 -5.01
N SER A 476 -7.04 0.35 -6.30
CA SER A 476 -7.82 -0.48 -7.20
C SER A 476 -6.87 -1.25 -8.12
N THR A 477 -7.08 -2.54 -8.28
CA THR A 477 -6.34 -3.36 -9.23
C THR A 477 -7.31 -3.95 -10.23
N THR A 478 -7.05 -3.78 -11.52
CA THR A 478 -7.79 -4.40 -12.61
C THR A 478 -6.86 -5.34 -13.36
N THR A 479 -7.16 -6.63 -13.35
CA THR A 479 -6.41 -7.65 -14.08
C THR A 479 -7.15 -8.03 -15.34
N THR A 480 -6.51 -7.86 -16.49
CA THR A 480 -6.97 -8.40 -17.76
C THR A 480 -6.33 -9.73 -18.06
N VAL A 481 -7.05 -10.65 -18.70
CA VAL A 481 -6.53 -11.93 -19.23
C VAL A 481 -7.11 -12.13 -20.63
N GLY A 482 -6.28 -12.55 -21.59
CA GLY A 482 -6.69 -12.81 -22.97
C GLY A 482 -6.74 -14.31 -23.29
N ASP A 483 -7.65 -14.71 -24.18
CA ASP A 483 -7.59 -16.01 -24.85
C ASP A 483 -6.64 -15.88 -26.06
N PRO A 484 -5.70 -16.83 -26.32
CA PRO A 484 -4.83 -16.83 -27.50
C PRO A 484 -5.53 -16.72 -28.88
N GLY A 485 -6.86 -16.82 -28.97
CA GLY A 485 -7.61 -16.73 -30.23
C GLY A 485 -8.69 -15.64 -30.27
N MET A 486 -8.32 -14.37 -30.47
CA MET A 486 -9.21 -13.26 -30.90
C MET A 486 -10.55 -13.04 -30.14
N GLY A 487 -10.66 -13.48 -28.88
CA GLY A 487 -11.84 -13.29 -28.02
C GLY A 487 -11.74 -12.06 -27.11
N PRO A 488 -12.87 -11.56 -26.55
CA PRO A 488 -12.89 -10.35 -25.72
C PRO A 488 -12.08 -10.51 -24.43
N TRP A 489 -11.38 -9.46 -24.00
CA TRP A 489 -10.55 -9.44 -22.78
C TRP A 489 -11.36 -9.67 -21.50
N THR A 490 -10.93 -10.60 -20.65
CA THR A 490 -11.43 -10.76 -19.27
C THR A 490 -10.91 -9.60 -18.46
N ALA A 491 -11.71 -8.98 -17.58
CA ALA A 491 -11.23 -7.98 -16.63
C ALA A 491 -11.79 -8.29 -15.23
N VAL A 492 -10.92 -8.57 -14.26
CA VAL A 492 -11.28 -8.78 -12.86
C VAL A 492 -10.75 -7.59 -12.05
N GLY A 493 -11.62 -6.94 -11.29
CA GLY A 493 -11.27 -5.81 -10.43
C GLY A 493 -11.20 -6.21 -8.96
N SER A 494 -10.23 -5.66 -8.22
CA SER A 494 -10.15 -5.70 -6.77
C SER A 494 -10.07 -4.28 -6.23
N TYR A 495 -10.97 -3.94 -5.32
CA TYR A 495 -11.13 -2.60 -4.75
C TYR A 495 -11.12 -2.70 -3.22
N PRO A 496 -9.95 -2.95 -2.60
CA PRO A 496 -9.86 -3.02 -1.14
C PRO A 496 -10.33 -1.70 -0.49
N PRO A 497 -10.83 -1.75 0.75
CA PRO A 497 -11.20 -0.54 1.48
C PRO A 497 -10.04 0.45 1.60
N ASP A 498 -10.37 1.74 1.59
CA ASP A 498 -9.39 2.81 1.79
C ASP A 498 -8.62 2.63 3.10
N GLN A 499 -7.30 2.64 2.99
CA GLN A 499 -6.41 2.73 4.14
C GLN A 499 -6.35 4.17 4.61
N ARG A 500 -6.47 4.38 5.92
CA ARG A 500 -6.53 5.73 6.52
C ARG A 500 -5.70 5.74 7.79
N GLY A 501 -5.22 6.92 8.18
CA GLY A 501 -4.47 7.06 9.41
C GLY A 501 -3.84 8.43 9.58
N THR A 502 -2.78 8.46 10.39
CA THR A 502 -1.95 9.64 10.60
C THR A 502 -0.57 9.47 9.97
N TYR A 503 0.04 10.57 9.53
CA TYR A 503 1.42 10.57 9.07
C TYR A 503 2.28 11.60 9.77
N GLU A 504 3.57 11.29 9.86
CA GLU A 504 4.60 12.21 10.33
C GLU A 504 5.85 12.10 9.45
N VAL A 505 6.28 13.24 8.89
CA VAL A 505 7.60 13.34 8.25
C VAL A 505 8.67 13.40 9.32
N LEU A 506 9.63 12.50 9.24
CA LEU A 506 10.76 12.38 10.16
C LEU A 506 12.06 12.82 9.47
N ALA A 507 13.16 12.82 10.22
CA ALA A 507 14.48 13.10 9.65
C ALA A 507 14.99 11.96 8.77
N GLY A 508 15.90 12.29 7.85
CA GLY A 508 16.52 11.31 6.94
C GLY A 508 15.60 10.88 5.79
N GLY A 509 14.75 11.77 5.27
CA GLY A 509 13.86 11.43 4.16
C GLY A 509 12.92 10.29 4.51
N LYS A 510 12.25 10.39 5.68
CA LYS A 510 11.40 9.32 6.22
C LYS A 510 9.98 9.82 6.43
N ILE A 511 8.98 8.97 6.15
CA ILE A 511 7.60 9.15 6.58
C ILE A 511 7.16 7.98 7.46
N ARG A 512 6.54 8.28 8.59
CA ARG A 512 5.84 7.29 9.41
C ARG A 512 4.35 7.36 9.11
N LEU A 513 3.76 6.24 8.70
CA LEU A 513 2.33 6.06 8.47
C LEU A 513 1.75 5.20 9.60
N ALA A 514 0.92 5.78 10.45
CA ALA A 514 0.20 5.07 11.50
C ALA A 514 -1.27 4.89 11.08
N PHE A 515 -1.60 3.67 10.69
CA PHE A 515 -2.89 3.27 10.14
C PHE A 515 -3.95 3.13 11.24
N ALA A 516 -5.23 3.24 10.86
CA ALA A 516 -6.36 3.18 11.79
C ALA A 516 -6.55 1.81 12.46
N ASP A 517 -6.03 0.74 11.85
CA ASP A 517 -5.99 -0.62 12.40
C ASP A 517 -4.88 -0.83 13.45
N GLY A 518 -4.05 0.19 13.70
CA GLY A 518 -2.91 0.13 14.61
C GLY A 518 -1.58 -0.23 13.94
N THR A 519 -1.59 -0.59 12.65
CA THR A 519 -0.37 -0.84 11.89
C THR A 519 0.47 0.43 11.79
N VAL A 520 1.79 0.31 11.92
CA VAL A 520 2.72 1.42 11.72
C VAL A 520 3.76 1.02 10.69
N LYS A 521 3.92 1.82 9.64
CA LYS A 521 4.97 1.67 8.63
C LYS A 521 5.89 2.89 8.63
N GLU A 522 7.18 2.66 8.41
CA GLU A 522 8.15 3.72 8.16
C GLU A 522 8.76 3.50 6.78
N GLU A 523 8.59 4.48 5.90
CA GLU A 523 9.02 4.40 4.50
C GLU A 523 9.98 5.54 4.17
N THR A 524 10.79 5.36 3.14
CA THR A 524 11.50 6.48 2.51
C THR A 524 10.49 7.47 1.94
N PHE A 525 10.76 8.78 2.08
CA PHE A 525 9.89 9.83 1.64
C PHE A 525 10.66 10.98 1.01
N ALA A 526 10.30 11.29 -0.22
CA ALA A 526 10.92 12.36 -0.99
C ALA A 526 9.87 13.14 -1.80
N ILE A 527 10.24 14.35 -2.18
CA ILE A 527 9.43 15.26 -2.99
C ILE A 527 10.10 15.31 -4.36
N ASP A 528 9.32 15.11 -5.42
CA ASP A 528 9.84 15.27 -6.77
C ASP A 528 10.14 16.75 -7.07
N THR A 529 11.09 16.99 -7.96
CA THR A 529 11.50 18.36 -8.29
C THR A 529 11.07 18.75 -9.68
N ASN A 530 10.65 20.00 -9.83
CA ASN A 530 10.20 20.50 -11.12
C ASN A 530 11.32 20.41 -12.15
N HIS A 531 11.03 19.75 -13.28
CA HIS A 531 12.03 19.41 -14.29
C HIS A 531 12.80 20.64 -14.83
N THR A 532 12.14 21.80 -14.84
CA THR A 532 12.74 23.07 -15.28
C THR A 532 13.48 23.80 -14.16
N THR A 533 12.84 24.00 -13.01
CA THR A 533 13.37 24.87 -11.93
C THR A 533 14.23 24.12 -10.91
N ARG A 534 14.18 22.78 -10.94
CA ARG A 534 14.77 21.86 -9.96
C ARG A 534 14.38 22.17 -8.51
N GLN A 535 13.23 22.83 -8.32
CA GLN A 535 12.68 23.13 -7.00
C GLN A 535 11.71 22.03 -6.56
N PRO A 536 11.62 21.69 -5.26
CA PRO A 536 10.66 20.72 -4.78
C PRO A 536 9.23 21.18 -5.06
N ASP A 537 8.43 20.37 -5.75
CA ASP A 537 7.04 20.68 -6.07
C ASP A 537 6.11 19.49 -5.80
N PRO A 538 5.71 19.27 -4.54
CA PRO A 538 4.89 18.13 -4.16
C PRO A 538 3.44 18.22 -4.65
N LEU A 539 3.05 19.29 -5.37
CA LEU A 539 1.70 19.46 -5.91
C LEU A 539 1.70 19.35 -7.43
N GLY A 540 2.72 19.86 -8.11
CA GLY A 540 2.90 19.73 -9.55
C GLY A 540 3.57 18.42 -9.94
N GLU A 541 4.66 18.05 -9.27
CA GLU A 541 5.54 16.94 -9.67
C GLU A 541 5.36 15.71 -8.78
N GLY A 542 4.66 15.84 -7.65
CA GLY A 542 4.33 14.70 -6.81
C GLY A 542 5.37 14.34 -5.74
N VAL A 543 5.22 13.13 -5.19
CA VAL A 543 6.01 12.64 -4.05
C VAL A 543 6.28 11.14 -4.17
N PHE A 544 7.32 10.67 -3.49
CA PHE A 544 7.68 9.27 -3.36
C PHE A 544 7.39 8.78 -1.94
N ILE A 545 6.75 7.62 -1.78
CA ILE A 545 6.64 6.87 -0.52
C ILE A 545 7.16 5.46 -0.78
N GLY A 546 8.32 5.13 -0.23
CA GLY A 546 9.05 3.94 -0.66
C GLY A 546 9.42 4.08 -2.15
N GLU A 547 9.23 3.02 -2.91
CA GLU A 547 9.41 2.98 -4.36
C GLU A 547 8.22 3.58 -5.14
N ASP A 548 7.06 3.76 -4.51
CA ASP A 548 5.85 4.26 -5.17
C ASP A 548 5.93 5.79 -5.40
N ASN A 549 5.71 6.22 -6.63
CA ASN A 549 5.59 7.62 -7.04
C ASN A 549 4.12 8.06 -7.23
N PHE A 550 3.73 9.17 -6.59
CA PHE A 550 2.36 9.69 -6.56
C PHE A 550 2.30 11.09 -7.18
N TYR A 551 1.67 11.19 -8.35
CA TYR A 551 1.55 12.42 -9.16
C TYR A 551 0.14 13.01 -9.15
N PRO A 552 -0.05 14.31 -9.41
CA PRO A 552 -1.41 14.83 -9.64
C PRO A 552 -2.08 14.16 -10.86
N ASP A 553 -3.42 14.10 -10.86
CA ASP A 553 -4.24 13.63 -11.99
C ASP A 553 -5.06 14.82 -12.54
N PRO A 554 -4.99 15.16 -13.84
CA PRO A 554 -4.12 14.56 -14.86
C PRO A 554 -2.64 14.76 -14.54
N PHE A 555 -1.81 13.81 -14.97
CA PHE A 555 -0.37 13.96 -14.95
C PHE A 555 -0.03 15.26 -15.71
N PRO A 556 0.91 16.09 -15.23
CA PRO A 556 1.28 17.31 -15.95
C PRO A 556 1.68 16.89 -17.37
N ASP A 557 0.98 17.40 -18.39
CA ASP A 557 1.38 17.18 -19.77
C ASP A 557 2.78 17.82 -19.93
N ASP A 558 3.83 16.99 -19.97
CA ASP A 558 5.21 17.40 -20.28
C ASP A 558 5.31 17.94 -21.72
#